data_AF-A0A7C6VV72-F1
#
_entry.id   AF-A0A7C6VV72-F1
#
_cell.length_a   1.000
_cell.length_b   1.000
_cell.length_c   1.000
_cell.angle_alpha   90.00
_cell.angle_beta   90.00
_cell.angle_gamma   90.00
#
_symmetry.space_group_name_H-M   'P 1'
#
loop_
_entity.id
_entity.type
_entity.pdbx_description
1 polymer ?
#
loop_
_entity_poly.entity_id
_entity_poly.type
_entity_poly.pdbx_seq_one_letter_code
_entity_poly.pdbx_strand_id
1 'polypeptide(L)'
;MRTIVHTEKAPAAIGPYSQAVKAGNFLFISGQLGVDMSSGEIPYDCTASQTRNALNNLESIAQAAGTSLKNAVKVTVYLTDMGDFAKMNEVYAGFFPENPPARVCVAVKELPKGVSVEIDAICLCED
;
A
#
# COMPACT_ATOMS: atom_id res chain seq x y z
N MET A 1 14.05 3.44 -19.33
CA MET A 1 14.95 3.41 -18.15
C MET A 1 14.11 3.05 -16.93
N ARG A 2 14.66 2.31 -15.95
CA ARG A 2 13.97 2.09 -14.67
C ARG A 2 14.54 3.03 -13.61
N THR A 3 13.69 3.52 -12.72
CA THR A 3 14.08 4.40 -11.61
C THR A 3 13.63 3.79 -10.31
N ILE A 4 14.54 3.71 -9.34
CA ILE A 4 14.21 3.28 -7.98
C ILE A 4 13.60 4.47 -7.25
N VAL A 5 12.44 4.26 -6.63
CA VAL A 5 11.74 5.30 -5.88
C VAL A 5 11.96 5.06 -4.39
N HIS A 6 12.33 6.12 -3.68
CA HIS A 6 12.53 6.11 -2.25
C HIS A 6 11.98 7.40 -1.61
N THR A 7 11.42 7.28 -0.40
CA THR A 7 10.96 8.39 0.43
C THR A 7 11.07 8.03 1.91
N GLU A 8 11.36 9.03 2.73
CA GLU A 8 11.34 8.95 4.20
C GLU A 8 9.92 9.03 4.78
N LYS A 9 8.92 9.37 3.95
CA LYS A 9 7.49 9.45 4.33
C LYS A 9 6.76 8.12 4.27
N ALA A 10 7.48 7.02 4.05
CA ALA A 10 6.98 5.66 4.06
C ALA A 10 8.05 4.74 4.67
N PRO A 11 7.68 3.53 5.15
CA PRO A 11 8.62 2.65 5.83
C PRO A 11 9.79 2.27 4.93
N ALA A 12 11.01 2.36 5.45
CA ALA A 12 12.20 1.95 4.71
C ALA A 12 12.11 0.46 4.35
N ALA A 13 12.67 0.09 3.19
CA ALA A 13 12.82 -1.31 2.84
C ALA A 13 13.84 -1.96 3.79
N ILE A 14 13.39 -3.00 4.52
CA ILE A 14 14.22 -3.71 5.51
C ILE A 14 14.88 -4.98 4.94
N GLY A 15 14.71 -5.24 3.65
CA GLY A 15 15.22 -6.42 2.95
C GLY A 15 15.70 -6.09 1.54
N PRO A 16 16.01 -7.11 0.71
CA PRO A 16 16.56 -6.92 -0.63
C PRO A 16 15.48 -6.54 -1.66
N TYR A 17 14.73 -5.47 -1.39
CA TYR A 17 13.68 -4.92 -2.26
C TYR A 17 13.67 -3.39 -2.20
N SER A 18 13.02 -2.75 -3.17
CA SER A 18 12.80 -1.30 -3.19
C SER A 18 11.39 -0.94 -2.74
N GLN A 19 11.18 0.26 -2.18
CA GLN A 19 9.82 0.74 -1.88
C GLN A 19 8.95 0.74 -3.14
N ALA A 20 9.48 1.25 -4.25
CA ALA A 20 8.88 1.08 -5.57
C ALA A 20 9.92 1.17 -6.70
N VAL A 21 9.51 0.75 -7.89
CA VAL A 21 10.27 0.89 -9.13
C VAL A 21 9.37 1.52 -10.19
N LYS A 22 9.79 2.66 -10.76
CA LYS A 22 9.18 3.24 -11.97
C LYS A 22 9.81 2.58 -13.19
N ALA A 23 9.00 2.03 -14.09
CA ALA A 23 9.44 1.42 -15.35
C ALA A 23 8.53 1.89 -16.49
N GLY A 24 9.03 2.85 -17.28
CA GLY A 24 8.19 3.61 -18.21
C GLY A 24 7.10 4.37 -17.44
N ASN A 25 5.87 4.27 -17.90
CA ASN A 25 4.71 5.01 -17.39
C ASN A 25 4.01 4.25 -16.24
N PHE A 26 4.66 3.22 -15.70
CA PHE A 26 4.14 2.43 -14.58
C PHE A 26 5.04 2.54 -13.37
N LEU A 27 4.40 2.63 -12.20
CA LEU A 27 5.02 2.52 -10.90
C LEU A 27 4.55 1.23 -10.23
N PHE A 28 5.50 0.39 -9.86
CA PHE A 28 5.25 -0.84 -9.12
C PHE A 28 5.65 -0.61 -7.67
N ILE A 29 4.66 -0.49 -6.78
CA ILE A 29 4.88 -0.26 -5.35
C ILE A 29 4.86 -1.60 -4.62
N SER A 30 5.89 -1.86 -3.82
CA SER A 30 5.99 -3.06 -2.98
C SER A 30 4.88 -3.07 -1.92
N GLY A 31 4.60 -4.24 -1.37
CA GLY A 31 3.63 -4.41 -0.29
C GLY A 31 3.93 -3.47 0.89
N GLN A 32 2.93 -2.68 1.27
CA GLN A 32 2.99 -1.76 2.39
C GLN A 32 2.24 -2.36 3.57
N LEU A 33 2.93 -2.38 4.71
CA LEU A 33 2.36 -2.71 6.00
C LEU A 33 1.74 -1.46 6.64
N GLY A 34 0.91 -1.67 7.65
CA GLY A 34 0.21 -0.62 8.39
C GLY A 34 1.06 0.20 9.38
N VAL A 35 2.34 0.47 9.07
CA VAL A 35 3.22 1.28 9.91
C VAL A 35 2.76 2.73 9.92
N ASP A 36 2.56 3.29 11.11
CA ASP A 36 2.33 4.71 11.32
C ASP A 36 3.66 5.45 11.25
N MET A 37 3.83 6.30 10.24
CA MET A 37 5.08 7.04 10.03
C MET A 37 5.33 8.15 11.06
N SER A 38 4.34 8.53 11.86
CA SER A 38 4.52 9.53 12.92
C SER A 38 5.14 8.94 14.19
N SER A 39 4.80 7.69 14.51
CA SER A 39 5.29 6.97 15.69
C SER A 39 6.38 5.94 15.35
N GLY A 40 6.42 5.45 14.11
CA GLY A 40 7.23 4.31 13.68
C GLY A 40 6.66 2.95 14.11
N GLU A 41 5.46 2.92 14.70
CA GLU A 41 4.84 1.72 15.26
C GLU A 41 3.74 1.13 14.35
N ILE A 42 3.29 -0.09 14.66
CA ILE A 42 2.18 -0.75 13.97
C ILE A 42 1.01 -0.93 14.96
N PRO A 43 -0.21 -0.48 14.62
CA PRO A 43 -1.39 -0.67 15.47
C PRO A 43 -1.95 -2.09 15.32
N TYR A 44 -1.30 -3.06 15.97
CA TYR A 44 -1.56 -4.50 15.79
C TYR A 44 -3.00 -4.94 16.08
N ASP A 45 -3.73 -4.23 16.94
CA ASP A 45 -5.09 -4.55 17.36
C ASP A 45 -6.19 -3.96 16.46
N CYS A 46 -5.82 -3.20 15.43
CA CYS A 46 -6.77 -2.49 14.58
C CYS A 46 -6.45 -2.61 13.08
N THR A 47 -7.10 -3.56 12.40
CA THR A 47 -6.99 -3.74 10.94
C THR A 47 -7.40 -2.48 10.16
N ALA A 48 -8.38 -1.71 10.64
CA ALA A 48 -8.76 -0.45 10.00
C ALA A 48 -7.62 0.60 10.07
N SER A 49 -6.95 0.74 11.21
CA SER A 49 -5.79 1.63 11.35
C SER A 49 -4.62 1.15 10.49
N GLN A 50 -4.34 -0.15 10.48
CA GLN A 50 -3.29 -0.71 9.62
C GLN A 50 -3.60 -0.48 8.13
N THR A 51 -4.84 -0.67 7.70
CA THR A 51 -5.29 -0.41 6.32
C THR A 51 -5.05 1.05 5.95
N ARG A 52 -5.45 1.98 6.82
CA ARG A 52 -5.26 3.42 6.61
C ARG A 52 -3.79 3.77 6.44
N ASN A 53 -2.95 3.23 7.33
CA ASN A 53 -1.51 3.47 7.31
C ASN A 53 -0.86 2.86 6.05
N ALA A 54 -1.21 1.64 5.67
CA ALA A 54 -0.71 1.01 4.45
C ALA A 54 -1.07 1.83 3.20
N LEU A 55 -2.31 2.32 3.09
CA LEU A 55 -2.76 3.17 1.99
C LEU A 55 -2.07 4.55 1.99
N ASN A 56 -1.85 5.15 3.16
CA ASN A 56 -1.06 6.39 3.29
C ASN A 56 0.40 6.18 2.85
N ASN A 57 1.00 5.03 3.20
CA ASN A 57 2.36 4.69 2.81
C ASN A 57 2.46 4.51 1.28
N LEU A 58 1.47 3.84 0.67
CA LEU A 58 1.36 3.74 -0.79
C LEU A 58 1.25 5.13 -1.45
N GLU A 59 0.41 6.02 -0.91
CA GLU A 59 0.27 7.40 -1.40
C GLU A 59 1.59 8.17 -1.29
N SER A 60 2.29 8.10 -0.15
CA SER A 60 3.60 8.73 0.03
C SER A 60 4.63 8.26 -1.00
N ILE A 61 4.64 6.96 -1.34
CA ILE A 61 5.54 6.40 -2.35
C ILE A 61 5.12 6.84 -3.77
N ALA A 62 3.82 6.84 -4.06
CA ALA A 62 3.28 7.32 -5.32
C ALA A 62 3.65 8.79 -5.57
N GLN A 63 3.52 9.64 -4.54
CA GLN A 63 3.92 11.05 -4.59
C GLN A 63 5.42 11.23 -4.82
N ALA A 64 6.26 10.39 -4.20
CA ALA A 64 7.71 10.41 -4.42
C ALA A 64 8.11 10.04 -5.86
N ALA A 65 7.24 9.32 -6.58
CA ALA A 65 7.40 9.03 -8.00
C ALA A 65 6.77 10.08 -8.93
N GLY A 66 6.21 11.16 -8.39
CA GLY A 66 5.53 12.21 -9.15
C GLY A 66 4.11 11.84 -9.61
N THR A 67 3.45 10.87 -8.97
CA THR A 67 2.05 10.51 -9.24
C THR A 67 1.21 10.54 -7.96
N SER A 68 0.02 9.95 -7.97
CA SER A 68 -0.83 9.74 -6.79
C SER A 68 -1.39 8.32 -6.82
N LEU A 69 -1.75 7.79 -5.65
CA LEU A 69 -2.46 6.52 -5.52
C LEU A 69 -3.81 6.55 -6.23
N LYS A 70 -4.39 7.72 -6.47
CA LYS A 70 -5.58 7.88 -7.33
C LYS A 70 -5.38 7.37 -8.75
N ASN A 71 -4.13 7.35 -9.23
CA ASN A 71 -3.76 6.80 -10.53
C ASN A 71 -3.43 5.29 -10.46
N ALA A 72 -3.76 4.62 -9.35
CA ALA A 72 -3.69 3.17 -9.27
C ALA A 72 -4.56 2.54 -10.35
N VAL A 73 -3.99 1.60 -11.09
CA VAL A 73 -4.71 0.76 -12.05
C VAL A 73 -4.98 -0.63 -11.48
N LYS A 74 -4.17 -1.06 -10.52
CA LYS A 74 -4.36 -2.31 -9.79
C LYS A 74 -3.93 -2.16 -8.34
N VAL A 75 -4.70 -2.75 -7.42
CA VAL A 75 -4.34 -2.93 -6.01
C VAL A 75 -4.54 -4.39 -5.60
N THR A 76 -3.63 -4.91 -4.80
CA THR A 76 -3.78 -6.23 -4.18
C THR A 76 -3.81 -6.06 -2.67
N VAL A 77 -4.82 -6.64 -2.02
CA VAL A 77 -5.00 -6.62 -0.57
C VAL A 77 -4.84 -8.03 -0.04
N TYR A 78 -3.93 -8.21 0.91
CA TYR A 78 -3.73 -9.45 1.65
C TYR A 78 -4.22 -9.23 3.08
N LEU A 79 -5.15 -10.07 3.54
CA LEU A 79 -5.64 -10.09 4.92
C LEU A 79 -5.21 -11.38 5.60
N THR A 80 -4.96 -11.37 6.91
CA THR A 80 -4.78 -12.63 7.67
C THR A 80 -6.12 -13.24 8.09
N ASP A 81 -7.19 -12.43 8.17
CA ASP A 81 -8.55 -12.86 8.45
C ASP A 81 -9.55 -12.19 7.51
N MET A 82 -10.34 -13.00 6.80
CA MET A 82 -11.41 -12.49 5.91
C MET A 82 -12.57 -11.87 6.69
N GLY A 83 -12.69 -12.16 8.00
CA GLY A 83 -13.64 -11.48 8.89
C GLY A 83 -13.44 -9.95 8.97
N ASP A 84 -12.24 -9.46 8.65
CA ASP A 84 -11.92 -8.03 8.63
C ASP A 84 -12.19 -7.34 7.28
N PHE A 85 -12.70 -8.07 6.28
CA PHE A 85 -12.95 -7.53 4.94
C PHE A 85 -13.81 -6.26 4.95
N ALA A 86 -14.89 -6.23 5.72
CA ALA A 86 -15.78 -5.07 5.79
C ALA A 86 -15.07 -3.83 6.38
N LYS A 87 -14.33 -4.01 7.48
CA LYS A 87 -13.59 -2.93 8.17
C LYS A 87 -12.49 -2.35 7.27
N MET A 88 -11.76 -3.22 6.58
CA MET A 88 -10.76 -2.81 5.59
C MET A 88 -11.40 -2.01 4.45
N ASN A 89 -12.53 -2.49 3.91
CA ASN A 89 -13.21 -1.82 2.80
C ASN A 89 -13.75 -0.43 3.16
N GLU A 90 -14.25 -0.23 4.38
CA GLU A 90 -14.71 1.08 4.84
C GLU A 90 -13.59 2.13 4.74
N VAL A 91 -12.38 1.77 5.16
CA VAL A 91 -11.21 2.64 5.02
C VAL A 91 -10.81 2.79 3.56
N TYR A 92 -10.72 1.68 2.82
CA TYR A 92 -10.31 1.63 1.42
C TYR A 92 -11.17 2.54 0.52
N ALA A 93 -12.49 2.55 0.74
CA ALA A 93 -13.43 3.37 -0.03
C ALA A 93 -13.16 4.88 0.11
N GLY A 94 -12.57 5.32 1.24
CA GLY A 94 -12.16 6.70 1.43
C GLY A 94 -10.97 7.13 0.57
N PHE A 95 -10.11 6.19 0.16
CA PHE A 95 -8.97 6.46 -0.73
C PHE A 95 -9.36 6.38 -2.21
N PHE A 96 -10.39 5.60 -2.54
CA PHE A 96 -10.88 5.38 -3.90
C PHE A 96 -12.40 5.63 -4.00
N PRO A 97 -12.87 6.87 -3.80
CA PRO A 97 -14.30 7.18 -3.78
C PRO A 97 -14.96 7.07 -5.16
N GLU A 98 -14.20 7.23 -6.23
CA GLU A 98 -14.67 7.21 -7.62
C GLU A 98 -13.67 6.43 -8.49
N ASN A 99 -14.18 5.65 -9.46
CA ASN A 99 -13.40 4.85 -10.40
C ASN A 99 -12.24 4.05 -9.76
N PRO A 100 -12.53 3.16 -8.78
CA PRO A 100 -11.49 2.44 -8.06
C PRO A 100 -10.67 1.52 -8.99
N PRO A 101 -9.41 1.21 -8.64
CA PRO A 101 -8.56 0.33 -9.42
C PRO A 101 -9.12 -1.09 -9.51
N ALA A 102 -8.66 -1.86 -10.50
CA ALA A 102 -8.86 -3.30 -10.49
C ALA A 102 -8.27 -3.89 -9.19
N ARG A 103 -8.98 -4.83 -8.54
CA ARG A 103 -8.59 -5.29 -7.21
C ARG A 103 -8.63 -6.80 -7.05
N VAL A 104 -7.64 -7.33 -6.32
CA VAL A 104 -7.68 -8.67 -5.72
C VAL A 104 -7.63 -8.49 -4.20
N CYS A 105 -8.46 -9.26 -3.48
CA CYS A 105 -8.42 -9.34 -2.03
C CYS A 105 -8.46 -10.81 -1.61
N VAL A 106 -7.48 -11.27 -0.86
CA VAL A 106 -7.36 -12.67 -0.44
C VAL A 106 -6.99 -12.79 1.03
N ALA A 107 -7.43 -13.86 1.66
CA ALA A 107 -6.92 -14.25 2.96
C ALA A 107 -5.64 -15.09 2.79
N VAL A 108 -4.59 -14.74 3.52
CA VAL A 108 -3.31 -15.45 3.54
C VAL A 108 -3.03 -16.01 4.93
N LYS A 109 -2.13 -16.99 5.02
CA LYS A 109 -1.80 -17.64 6.30
C LYS A 109 -1.17 -16.67 7.30
N GLU A 110 -0.25 -15.83 6.84
CA GLU A 110 0.53 -14.92 7.67
C GLU A 110 1.13 -13.81 6.81
N LEU A 111 1.39 -12.65 7.43
CA LEU A 111 2.06 -11.50 6.83
C LEU A 111 3.32 -11.14 7.62
N PRO A 112 4.31 -10.46 7.00
CA PRO A 112 5.50 -9.99 7.69
C PRO A 112 5.16 -9.19 8.94
N LYS A 113 5.93 -9.38 10.01
CA LYS A 113 5.74 -8.74 11.33
C LYS A 113 4.42 -9.09 12.04
N GLY A 114 3.62 -10.04 11.55
CA GLY A 114 2.36 -10.43 12.19
C GLY A 114 1.26 -9.39 12.08
N VAL A 115 1.31 -8.54 11.05
CA VAL A 115 0.26 -7.56 10.75
C VAL A 115 -1.00 -8.26 10.23
N SER A 116 -2.15 -7.57 10.28
CA SER A 116 -3.42 -8.11 9.78
C SER A 116 -3.69 -7.78 8.31
N VAL A 117 -2.99 -6.79 7.75
CA VAL A 117 -3.15 -6.36 6.36
C VAL A 117 -1.83 -5.91 5.72
N GLU A 118 -1.66 -6.26 4.45
CA GLU A 118 -0.60 -5.77 3.56
C GLU A 118 -1.23 -5.40 2.22
N ILE A 119 -0.77 -4.30 1.60
CA ILE A 119 -1.35 -3.79 0.35
C ILE A 119 -0.25 -3.40 -0.64
N ASP A 120 -0.31 -3.93 -1.86
CA ASP A 120 0.52 -3.49 -2.99
C ASP A 120 -0.31 -2.74 -4.05
N ALA A 121 0.37 -1.94 -4.87
CA ALA A 121 -0.29 -1.18 -5.93
C ALA A 121 0.57 -1.03 -7.18
N ILE A 122 -0.10 -0.99 -8.33
CA ILE A 122 0.46 -0.55 -9.61
C ILE A 122 -0.24 0.75 -9.98
N CYS A 123 0.54 1.81 -10.18
CA CYS A 123 0.04 3.12 -10.56
C CYS A 123 0.54 3.53 -11.95
N LEU A 124 -0.24 4.35 -12.64
CA LEU A 124 0.25 5.11 -13.78
C LEU A 124 1.07 6.30 -13.28
N CYS A 125 2.21 6.52 -13.91
CA CYS A 125 2.99 7.75 -13.82
C CYS A 125 2.92 8.42 -15.19
N GLU A 126 2.53 9.69 -15.22
CA GLU A 126 2.75 10.50 -16.40
C GLU A 126 4.27 10.74 -16.59
N ASP A 127 4.65 11.08 -17.82
CA ASP A 127 6.03 11.40 -18.19
C ASP A 127 6.36 12.86 -17.89
#